data_AF-A0A4P5VQD1-F1
#
_entry.id   AF-A0A4P5VQD1-F1
#
_cell.length_a   1.000
_cell.length_b   1.000
_cell.length_c   1.000
_cell.angle_alpha   90.00
_cell.angle_beta   90.00
_cell.angle_gamma   90.00
#
_symmetry.space_group_name_H-M   'P 1'
#
loop_
_entity.id
_entity.type
_entity.pdbx_description
1 polymer ?
#
loop_
_entity_poly.entity_id
_entity_poly.type
_entity_poly.pdbx_seq_one_letter_code
_entity_poly.pdbx_strand_id
1 'polypeptide(L)'
;MILLTLWLACAGEELDSNAAYCAEAPSVSWDGFAHGFVTTYCTSCHSVNNTQHRYEAPEGVDFDTEADVVRQAERVRARVLDDATMPIGGGVYEADLVLLDTYLTCTLGL
;
A
#
# COMPACT_ATOMS: atom_id res chain seq x y z
N MET A 1 -45.11 7.56 37.93
CA MET A 1 -44.76 8.38 36.76
C MET A 1 -43.69 7.64 35.99
N ILE A 2 -44.05 7.27 34.77
CA ILE A 2 -43.22 6.61 33.76
C ILE A 2 -42.04 7.52 33.42
N LEU A 3 -40.83 6.98 33.34
CA LEU A 3 -39.92 7.33 32.25
C LEU A 3 -38.94 6.18 32.01
N LEU A 4 -39.41 5.23 31.21
CA LEU A 4 -38.63 4.21 30.54
C LEU A 4 -37.85 4.92 29.42
N THR A 5 -36.63 5.37 29.69
CA THR A 5 -35.75 5.91 28.64
C THR A 5 -35.14 4.76 27.85
N LEU A 6 -35.82 4.40 26.77
CA LEU A 6 -35.26 3.71 25.61
C LEU A 6 -34.00 4.45 25.16
N TRP A 7 -32.83 3.86 25.41
CA TRP A 7 -31.64 4.18 24.66
C TRP A 7 -31.71 3.37 23.36
N LEU A 8 -32.16 4.06 22.32
CA LEU A 8 -32.08 3.63 20.93
C LEU A 8 -30.61 3.28 20.64
N ALA A 9 -30.38 2.01 20.34
CA ALA A 9 -29.12 1.53 19.81
C ALA A 9 -28.83 2.25 18.48
N CYS A 10 -27.78 3.06 18.45
CA CYS A 10 -27.10 3.39 17.20
C CYS A 10 -26.29 2.16 16.77
N ALA A 11 -26.95 1.17 16.18
CA ALA A 11 -26.28 0.25 15.29
C ALA A 11 -26.07 0.99 13.96
N GLY A 12 -25.08 1.86 13.92
CA GLY A 12 -24.52 2.30 12.64
C GLY A 12 -23.79 1.09 12.07
N GLU A 13 -24.25 0.57 10.93
CA GLU A 13 -23.41 -0.28 10.11
C GLU A 13 -22.21 0.58 9.73
N GLU A 14 -21.08 0.38 10.43
CA GLU A 14 -19.80 0.95 10.07
C GLU A 14 -19.43 0.28 8.75
N LEU A 15 -19.90 0.87 7.65
CA LEU A 15 -19.47 0.49 6.31
C LEU A 15 -17.96 0.63 6.32
N ASP A 16 -17.26 -0.49 6.26
CA ASP A 16 -15.83 -0.54 6.06
C ASP A 16 -15.53 0.34 4.84
N SER A 17 -14.94 1.51 5.09
CA SER A 17 -14.68 2.50 4.05
C SER A 17 -13.80 1.93 2.95
N ASN A 18 -12.96 0.94 3.29
CA ASN A 18 -12.13 0.23 2.34
C ASN A 18 -12.98 -0.69 1.46
N ALA A 19 -14.00 -1.37 2.00
CA ALA A 19 -14.90 -2.20 1.20
C ALA A 19 -15.68 -1.38 0.16
N ALA A 20 -16.17 -0.19 0.54
CA ALA A 20 -16.83 0.71 -0.40
C ALA A 20 -15.85 1.25 -1.46
N TYR A 21 -14.65 1.67 -1.05
CA TYR A 21 -13.59 2.11 -1.95
C TYR A 21 -13.20 1.02 -2.97
N CYS A 22 -12.95 -0.20 -2.50
CA CYS A 22 -12.52 -1.32 -3.32
C CYS A 22 -13.61 -1.86 -4.26
N ALA A 23 -14.89 -1.59 -3.99
CA ALA A 23 -15.97 -1.93 -4.90
C ALA A 23 -15.98 -1.05 -6.17
N GLU A 24 -15.46 0.18 -6.08
CA GLU A 24 -15.44 1.15 -7.18
C GLU A 24 -14.05 1.31 -7.82
N ALA A 25 -12.99 0.91 -7.11
CA ALA A 25 -11.62 1.01 -7.59
C ALA A 25 -11.34 0.09 -8.79
N PRO A 26 -10.40 0.47 -9.69
CA PRO A 26 -9.96 -0.43 -10.75
C PRO A 26 -9.32 -1.70 -10.16
N SER A 27 -9.47 -2.82 -10.86
CA SER A 27 -8.75 -4.04 -10.49
C SER A 27 -7.25 -3.85 -10.75
N VAL A 28 -6.45 -3.97 -9.69
CA VAL A 28 -4.99 -3.86 -9.74
C VAL A 28 -4.36 -5.18 -9.30
N SER A 29 -3.40 -5.68 -10.06
CA SER A 29 -2.70 -6.92 -9.76
C SER A 29 -1.18 -6.72 -9.81
N TRP A 30 -0.45 -7.71 -9.30
CA TRP A 30 1.00 -7.73 -9.41
C TRP A 30 1.47 -7.66 -10.86
N ASP A 31 1.01 -8.59 -11.71
CA ASP A 31 1.39 -8.65 -13.12
C ASP A 31 0.89 -7.45 -13.94
N GLY A 32 -0.22 -6.83 -13.53
CA GLY A 32 -0.84 -5.72 -14.25
C GLY A 32 -0.22 -4.36 -13.95
N PHE A 33 0.29 -4.15 -12.74
CA PHE A 33 0.79 -2.85 -12.28
C PHE A 33 1.95 -2.98 -11.30
N ALA A 34 1.75 -3.68 -10.19
CA ALA A 34 2.64 -3.52 -9.03
C ALA A 34 4.07 -3.99 -9.31
N HIS A 35 4.26 -5.04 -10.13
CA HIS A 35 5.59 -5.47 -10.56
C HIS A 35 6.32 -4.37 -11.35
N GLY A 36 5.63 -3.69 -12.26
CA GLY A 36 6.19 -2.59 -13.04
C GLY A 36 6.55 -1.38 -12.17
N PHE A 37 5.66 -1.03 -11.23
CA PHE A 37 5.91 0.01 -10.24
C PHE A 37 7.17 -0.27 -9.41
N VAL A 38 7.24 -1.47 -8.82
CA VAL A 38 8.36 -1.88 -7.95
C VAL A 38 9.67 -1.94 -8.71
N THR A 39 9.65 -2.48 -9.93
CA THR A 39 10.84 -2.52 -10.80
C THR A 39 11.33 -1.11 -11.10
N THR A 40 10.42 -0.18 -11.39
CA THR A 40 10.75 1.19 -11.78
C THR A 40 11.31 2.01 -10.63
N TYR A 41 10.67 1.95 -9.45
CA TYR A 41 10.96 2.89 -8.36
C TYR A 41 11.74 2.29 -7.19
N CYS A 42 11.76 0.96 -7.02
CA CYS A 42 12.26 0.33 -5.79
C CYS A 42 13.54 -0.49 -6.01
N THR A 43 13.57 -1.35 -7.03
CA THR A 43 14.62 -2.38 -7.18
C THR A 43 16.01 -1.81 -7.47
N SER A 44 16.12 -0.56 -7.92
CA SER A 44 17.39 0.12 -8.11
C SER A 44 18.19 0.29 -6.81
N CYS A 45 17.55 0.21 -5.64
CA CYS A 45 18.19 0.24 -4.32
C CYS A 45 17.88 -1.02 -3.50
N HIS A 46 16.66 -1.54 -3.62
CA HIS A 46 16.11 -2.65 -2.84
C HIS A 46 16.05 -3.95 -3.64
N SER A 47 17.21 -4.42 -4.12
CA SER A 47 17.33 -5.72 -4.80
C SER A 47 18.50 -6.49 -4.20
N VAL A 48 18.34 -7.80 -4.00
CA VAL A 48 19.43 -8.69 -3.56
C VAL A 48 20.61 -8.67 -4.53
N ASN A 49 20.36 -8.36 -5.80
CA ASN A 49 21.36 -8.32 -6.85
C ASN A 49 22.11 -6.98 -6.89
N ASN A 50 21.64 -5.96 -6.18
CA ASN A 50 22.31 -4.68 -6.09
C ASN A 50 22.94 -4.49 -4.70
N THR A 51 24.16 -5.00 -4.52
CA THR A 51 24.90 -4.87 -3.26
C THR A 51 25.79 -3.63 -3.20
N GLN A 52 26.13 -3.04 -4.35
CA GLN A 52 27.09 -1.92 -4.44
C GLN A 52 26.42 -0.55 -4.47
N HIS A 53 25.17 -0.45 -4.95
CA HIS A 53 24.47 0.81 -5.12
C HIS A 53 23.15 0.83 -4.35
N ARG A 54 23.19 0.42 -3.08
CA ARG A 54 22.01 0.39 -2.21
C ARG A 54 21.60 1.77 -1.69
N TYR A 55 22.50 2.76 -1.74
CA TYR A 55 22.24 4.10 -1.19
C TYR A 55 21.66 4.06 0.22
N GLU A 56 22.31 3.28 1.10
CA GLU A 56 21.86 3.04 2.48
C GLU A 56 20.56 2.22 2.64
N ALA A 57 20.00 1.67 1.56
CA ALA A 57 18.90 0.72 1.65
C ALA A 57 19.32 -0.50 2.49
N PRO A 58 18.60 -0.83 3.59
CA PRO A 58 18.98 -1.89 4.50
C PRO A 58 19.11 -3.25 3.80
N GLU A 59 20.09 -4.05 4.20
CA GLU A 59 20.17 -5.45 3.79
C GLU A 59 18.93 -6.23 4.28
N GLY A 60 18.40 -7.12 3.44
CA GLY A 60 17.19 -7.90 3.73
C GLY A 60 15.88 -7.13 3.56
N VAL A 61 15.93 -5.86 3.17
CA VAL A 61 14.78 -5.11 2.65
C VAL A 61 14.94 -5.05 1.13
N ASP A 62 14.48 -6.12 0.47
CA ASP A 62 14.57 -6.33 -0.97
C ASP A 62 13.16 -6.52 -1.54
N PHE A 63 12.95 -6.14 -2.80
CA PHE A 63 11.66 -6.14 -3.49
C PHE A 63 11.74 -6.83 -4.85
N ASP A 64 12.51 -7.93 -4.92
CA ASP A 64 12.73 -8.67 -6.17
C ASP A 64 11.50 -9.50 -6.60
N THR A 65 10.60 -9.84 -5.66
CA THR A 65 9.41 -10.65 -5.91
C THR A 65 8.15 -10.07 -5.25
N GLU A 66 6.97 -10.50 -5.71
CA GLU A 66 5.69 -10.13 -5.08
C GLU A 66 5.68 -10.49 -3.60
N ALA A 67 6.16 -11.69 -3.28
CA ALA A 67 6.22 -12.17 -1.90
C ALA A 67 7.07 -11.26 -1.02
N ASP A 68 8.12 -10.63 -1.56
CA ASP A 68 8.96 -9.71 -0.79
C ASP A 68 8.23 -8.40 -0.48
N VAL A 69 7.50 -7.87 -1.47
CA VAL A 69 6.66 -6.68 -1.33
C VAL A 69 5.53 -6.94 -0.34
N VAL A 70 4.82 -8.07 -0.45
CA VAL A 70 3.73 -8.46 0.45
C VAL A 70 4.22 -8.54 1.90
N ARG A 71 5.40 -9.12 2.16
CA ARG A 71 5.97 -9.21 3.52
C ARG A 71 6.30 -7.85 4.13
N GLN A 72 6.38 -6.80 3.33
CA GLN A 72 6.77 -5.46 3.74
C GLN A 72 5.69 -4.43 3.38
N ALA A 73 4.47 -4.86 3.06
CA ALA A 73 3.47 -4.02 2.42
C ALA A 73 3.08 -2.80 3.28
N GLU A 74 2.95 -2.98 4.60
CA GLU A 74 2.77 -1.86 5.55
C GLU A 74 3.93 -0.85 5.51
N ARG A 75 5.18 -1.34 5.39
CA ARG A 75 6.35 -0.46 5.27
C ARG A 75 6.39 0.26 3.93
N VAL A 76 5.96 -0.39 2.84
CA VAL A 76 5.81 0.25 1.54
C VAL A 76 4.77 1.37 1.63
N ARG A 77 3.59 1.10 2.21
CA ARG A 77 2.55 2.12 2.49
C ARG A 77 3.13 3.31 3.25
N ALA A 78 3.74 3.04 4.40
CA ALA A 78 4.29 4.07 5.27
C ALA A 78 5.33 4.95 4.54
N ARG A 79 6.23 4.35 3.75
CA ARG A 79 7.33 5.09 3.13
C ARG A 79 6.96 5.80 1.84
N VAL A 80 6.02 5.25 1.07
CA VAL A 80 5.66 5.80 -0.25
C VAL A 80 4.43 6.70 -0.16
N LEU A 81 3.40 6.29 0.57
CA LEU A 81 2.10 6.98 0.60
C LEU A 81 2.00 7.92 1.80
N ASP A 82 2.36 7.46 3.00
CA ASP A 82 2.12 8.24 4.22
C ASP A 82 3.22 9.29 4.46
N ASP A 83 4.48 8.86 4.47
CA ASP A 83 5.63 9.73 4.73
C ASP A 83 6.22 10.36 3.46
N ALA A 84 5.92 9.79 2.27
CA ALA A 84 6.52 10.16 0.99
C ALA A 84 8.06 10.28 1.03
N THR A 85 8.72 9.39 1.78
CA THR A 85 10.18 9.34 1.92
C THR A 85 10.85 8.44 0.89
N MET A 86 10.08 7.64 0.16
CA MET A 86 10.55 6.76 -0.90
C MET A 86 9.73 6.94 -2.19
N PRO A 87 10.37 6.79 -3.36
CA PRO A 87 11.81 6.58 -3.57
C PRO A 87 12.64 7.83 -3.22
N ILE A 88 13.92 7.64 -2.89
CA ILE A 88 14.84 8.75 -2.65
C ILE A 88 14.95 9.58 -3.94
N GLY A 89 14.60 10.86 -3.86
CA GLY A 89 14.53 11.76 -5.03
C GLY A 89 13.13 11.88 -5.64
N GLY A 90 12.15 11.11 -5.17
CA GLY A 90 10.76 11.17 -5.60
C GLY A 90 10.56 10.77 -7.07
N GLY A 91 9.65 11.45 -7.75
CA GLY A 91 9.39 11.21 -9.18
C GLY A 91 8.34 10.14 -9.48
N VAL A 92 7.65 9.63 -8.47
CA VAL A 92 6.46 8.79 -8.68
C VAL A 92 5.31 9.68 -9.14
N TYR A 93 4.62 9.26 -10.20
CA TYR A 93 3.45 9.98 -10.68
C TYR A 93 2.26 9.79 -9.75
N GLU A 94 1.44 10.82 -9.57
CA GLU A 94 0.25 10.77 -8.71
C GLU A 94 -0.68 9.60 -9.07
N ALA A 95 -0.87 9.33 -10.36
CA ALA A 95 -1.67 8.21 -10.82
C ALA A 95 -1.10 6.85 -10.37
N ASP A 96 0.23 6.71 -10.30
CA ASP A 96 0.88 5.50 -9.81
C ASP A 96 0.72 5.37 -8.29
N LEU A 97 0.70 6.48 -7.53
CA LEU A 97 0.43 6.46 -6.08
C LEU A 97 -0.99 5.98 -5.80
N VAL A 98 -1.98 6.43 -6.58
CA VAL A 98 -3.37 5.97 -6.46
C VAL A 98 -3.48 4.47 -6.77
N LEU A 99 -2.79 3.99 -7.80
CA LEU A 99 -2.78 2.55 -8.14
C LEU A 99 -2.03 1.71 -7.10
N LEU A 100 -0.96 2.26 -6.50
CA LEU A 100 -0.27 1.62 -5.38
C LEU A 100 -1.19 1.51 -4.16
N ASP A 101 -1.86 2.59 -3.76
CA ASP A 101 -2.82 2.56 -2.65
C ASP A 101 -3.96 1.58 -2.92
N THR A 102 -4.45 1.53 -4.16
CA THR A 102 -5.46 0.55 -4.59
C THR A 102 -4.93 -0.88 -4.45
N TYR A 103 -3.72 -1.18 -4.92
CA TYR A 103 -3.12 -2.51 -4.80
C TYR A 103 -2.95 -2.92 -3.34
N LEU A 104 -2.40 -2.04 -2.51
CA LEU A 104 -2.15 -2.32 -1.09
C LEU A 104 -3.47 -2.53 -0.34
N THR A 105 -4.44 -1.64 -0.52
CA THR A 105 -5.70 -1.67 0.22
C THR A 105 -6.65 -2.75 -0.31
N CYS A 106 -6.85 -2.83 -1.63
CA CYS A 106 -7.89 -3.67 -2.23
C CYS A 106 -7.40 -5.05 -2.65
N THR A 107 -6.14 -5.19 -3.05
CA THR A 107 -5.59 -6.47 -3.48
C THR A 107 -4.93 -7.22 -2.33
N LEU A 108 -4.18 -6.52 -1.47
CA LEU A 108 -3.52 -7.13 -0.31
C LEU A 108 -4.36 -7.07 0.98
N GLY A 109 -5.39 -6.23 1.03
CA GLY A 109 -6.28 -6.11 2.20
C GLY A 109 -5.66 -5.39 3.39
N LEU A 110 -4.79 -4.40 3.13
CA LEU A 110 -4.21 -3.52 4.15
C LEU A 110 -5.19 -2.48 4.71
#